data_AF-A0A662UA25-F1
#
_entry.id   AF-A0A662UA25-F1
#
_cell.length_a   1.000
_cell.length_b   1.000
_cell.length_c   1.000
_cell.angle_alpha   90.00
_cell.angle_beta   90.00
_cell.angle_gamma   90.00
#
_symmetry.space_group_name_H-M   'P 1'
#
loop_
_entity.id
_entity.type
_entity.pdbx_description
1 polymer ?
#
loop_
_entity_poly.entity_id
_entity_poly.type
_entity_poly.pdbx_seq_one_letter_code
_entity_poly.pdbx_strand_id
1 'polypeptide(L)'
;MRLFFSRGQANVISLMILVSAVVILGLASWYLFLSFIIPQRMAVDIATLTSRAAATLRLSVVYEEPSSGLYVVQLARTVNENVLLFVTLIADTVDGYSAVPFSVSIPSSPVASINSNDEWYVLPSIVSQPEQVMYIDPGETVARYIPLSVKLKSPVVLYYLTVNTTPVMLRIKVSNIPSNTRGLWLFIAVQVSDRFYVVTTQLLGVTASS
;
A
#
# COMPACT_ATOMS: atom_id res chain seq x y z
N MET A 1 -58.64 39.48 -25.73
CA MET A 1 -58.10 38.10 -25.72
C MET A 1 -56.62 37.99 -26.13
N ARG A 2 -56.14 38.63 -27.21
CA ARG A 2 -54.71 38.55 -27.63
C ARG A 2 -53.66 38.90 -26.55
N LEU A 3 -53.95 39.88 -25.69
CA LEU A 3 -53.03 40.36 -24.64
C LEU A 3 -52.88 39.41 -23.43
N PHE A 4 -53.87 38.53 -23.18
CA PHE A 4 -53.79 37.50 -22.15
C PHE A 4 -53.04 36.26 -22.66
N PHE A 5 -53.21 35.91 -23.93
CA PHE A 5 -52.47 34.82 -24.57
C PHE A 5 -50.97 35.12 -24.71
N SER A 6 -50.58 36.37 -25.00
CA SER A 6 -49.16 36.74 -25.09
C SER A 6 -48.44 36.70 -23.72
N ARG A 7 -49.13 37.08 -22.64
CA ARG A 7 -48.61 36.98 -21.26
C ARG A 7 -48.50 35.53 -20.79
N GLY A 8 -49.45 34.67 -21.15
CA GLY A 8 -49.38 33.23 -20.89
C GLY A 8 -48.23 32.55 -21.63
N GLN A 9 -48.01 32.88 -22.90
CA GLN A 9 -46.88 32.36 -23.70
C GLN A 9 -45.52 32.83 -23.17
N ALA A 10 -45.39 34.10 -22.77
CA ALA A 10 -44.15 34.62 -22.19
C ALA A 10 -43.78 33.93 -20.85
N ASN A 11 -44.76 33.67 -19.99
CA ASN A 11 -44.53 32.95 -18.73
C ASN A 11 -44.09 31.49 -18.97
N VAL A 12 -44.67 30.80 -19.95
CA VAL A 12 -44.27 29.43 -20.30
C VAL A 12 -42.84 29.39 -20.84
N ILE A 13 -42.48 30.31 -21.75
CA ILE A 13 -41.11 30.40 -22.29
C ILE A 13 -40.11 30.73 -21.17
N SER A 14 -40.44 31.68 -20.30
CA SER A 14 -39.59 32.05 -19.15
C SER A 14 -39.39 30.87 -18.19
N LEU A 15 -40.45 30.11 -17.89
CA LEU A 15 -40.37 28.90 -17.07
C LEU A 15 -39.49 27.83 -17.74
N MET A 16 -39.65 27.59 -19.04
CA MET A 16 -38.85 26.60 -19.78
C MET A 16 -37.37 26.96 -19.80
N ILE A 17 -37.03 28.24 -19.96
CA ILE A 17 -35.63 28.73 -19.88
C ILE A 17 -35.08 28.51 -18.46
N LEU A 18 -35.86 28.85 -17.42
CA LEU A 18 -35.45 28.68 -16.03
C LEU A 18 -35.20 27.21 -15.68
N VAL A 19 -36.14 26.32 -16.05
CA VAL A 19 -36.00 24.88 -15.80
C VAL A 19 -34.78 24.32 -16.54
N SER A 20 -34.57 24.71 -17.81
CA SER A 20 -33.41 24.28 -18.58
C SER A 20 -32.10 24.77 -17.94
N ALA A 21 -32.05 26.01 -17.48
CA ALA A 21 -30.88 26.56 -16.80
C ALA A 21 -30.58 25.82 -15.49
N VAL A 22 -31.60 25.51 -14.68
CA VAL A 22 -31.44 24.74 -13.44
C VAL A 22 -30.95 23.33 -13.72
N VAL A 23 -31.48 22.66 -14.74
CA VAL A 23 -31.02 21.31 -15.14
C VAL A 23 -29.57 21.35 -15.60
N ILE A 24 -29.18 22.32 -16.43
CA ILE A 24 -27.79 22.47 -16.91
C ILE A 24 -26.83 22.74 -15.74
N LEU A 25 -27.18 23.65 -14.84
CA LEU A 25 -26.36 23.95 -13.65
C LEU A 25 -26.27 22.76 -12.69
N GLY A 26 -27.37 21.99 -12.54
CA GLY A 26 -27.40 20.77 -11.76
C GLY A 26 -26.48 19.70 -12.33
N LEU A 27 -26.53 19.46 -13.64
CA LEU A 27 -25.66 18.49 -14.33
C LEU A 27 -24.20 18.94 -14.31
N ALA A 28 -23.91 20.23 -14.49
CA ALA A 28 -22.56 20.77 -14.40
C ALA A 28 -21.99 20.62 -12.98
N SER A 29 -22.77 20.92 -11.95
CA SER A 29 -22.37 20.75 -10.55
C SER A 29 -22.11 19.29 -10.20
N TRP A 30 -22.98 18.38 -10.69
CA TRP A 30 -22.82 16.95 -10.53
C TRP A 30 -21.55 16.44 -11.21
N TYR A 31 -21.28 16.89 -12.44
CA TYR A 31 -20.06 16.56 -13.17
C TYR A 31 -18.81 17.01 -12.41
N LEU A 32 -18.78 18.26 -11.93
CA LEU A 32 -17.66 18.78 -11.14
C LEU A 32 -17.44 17.98 -9.85
N PHE A 33 -18.53 17.59 -9.16
CA PHE A 33 -18.44 16.77 -7.96
C PHE A 33 -17.82 15.40 -8.22
N LEU A 34 -18.28 14.71 -9.26
CA LEU A 34 -17.77 13.39 -9.64
C LEU A 34 -16.32 13.45 -10.14
N SER A 35 -15.96 14.46 -10.91
CA SER A 35 -14.65 14.55 -11.56
C SER A 35 -13.55 15.10 -10.66
N PHE A 36 -13.87 15.96 -9.69
CA PHE A 36 -12.86 16.65 -8.89
C PHE A 36 -12.96 16.36 -7.40
N ILE A 37 -14.15 16.49 -6.81
CA ILE A 37 -14.31 16.43 -5.36
C ILE A 37 -14.11 14.99 -4.86
N ILE A 38 -14.74 14.00 -5.51
CA ILE A 38 -14.62 12.61 -5.10
C ILE A 38 -13.16 12.11 -5.18
N PRO A 39 -12.43 12.26 -6.31
CA PRO A 39 -11.06 11.79 -6.40
C PRO A 39 -10.10 12.51 -5.44
N GLN A 40 -10.26 13.82 -5.24
CA GLN A 40 -9.45 14.57 -4.30
C GLN A 40 -9.66 14.09 -2.86
N ARG A 41 -10.92 13.85 -2.46
CA ARG A 41 -11.22 13.32 -1.12
C ARG A 41 -10.59 11.96 -0.90
N MET A 42 -10.72 11.03 -1.86
CA MET A 42 -10.07 9.73 -1.76
C MET A 42 -8.55 9.84 -1.65
N ALA A 43 -7.93 10.74 -2.42
CA ALA A 43 -6.50 10.97 -2.35
C ALA A 43 -6.05 11.48 -0.97
N VAL A 44 -6.82 12.39 -0.36
CA VAL A 44 -6.56 12.89 1.00
C VAL A 44 -6.75 11.79 2.05
N ASP A 45 -7.81 11.00 1.94
CA ASP A 45 -8.09 9.90 2.88
C ASP A 45 -6.98 8.83 2.81
N ILE A 46 -6.55 8.45 1.60
CA ILE A 46 -5.41 7.54 1.38
C ILE A 46 -4.16 8.13 2.03
N ALA A 47 -3.79 9.37 1.69
CA ALA A 47 -2.59 10.02 2.22
C ALA A 47 -2.61 10.12 3.76
N THR A 48 -3.77 10.42 4.34
CA THR A 48 -3.93 10.54 5.79
C THR A 48 -3.80 9.18 6.48
N LEU A 49 -4.42 8.14 5.93
CA LEU A 49 -4.37 6.79 6.50
C LEU A 49 -2.98 6.18 6.36
N THR A 50 -2.34 6.29 5.20
CA THR A 50 -0.98 5.81 4.98
C THR A 50 0.02 6.59 5.83
N SER A 51 -0.11 7.92 5.92
CA SER A 51 0.75 8.75 6.76
C SER A 51 0.58 8.42 8.25
N ARG A 52 -0.65 8.24 8.73
CA ARG A 52 -0.92 7.82 10.12
C ARG A 52 -0.32 6.45 10.43
N ALA A 53 -0.49 5.49 9.52
CA ALA A 53 0.11 4.16 9.66
C ALA A 53 1.65 4.26 9.68
N ALA A 54 2.25 4.96 8.72
CA ALA A 54 3.70 5.17 8.62
C ALA A 54 4.28 5.86 9.86
N ALA A 55 3.64 6.93 10.35
CA ALA A 55 4.13 7.71 11.48
C ALA A 55 4.06 6.96 12.81
N THR A 56 3.14 6.00 12.94
CA THR A 56 2.96 5.22 14.17
C THR A 56 3.70 3.89 14.16
N LEU A 57 4.08 3.39 12.98
CA LEU A 57 4.78 2.12 12.85
C LEU A 57 6.28 2.30 13.12
N ARG A 58 6.83 1.42 13.95
CA ARG A 58 8.26 1.28 14.19
C ARG A 58 8.69 -0.09 13.70
N LEU A 59 9.69 -0.07 12.82
CA LEU A 59 10.34 -1.24 12.27
C LEU A 59 11.81 -1.20 12.71
N SER A 60 12.32 -2.31 13.19
CA SER A 60 13.72 -2.43 13.60
C SER A 60 14.25 -3.80 13.21
N VAL A 61 15.43 -3.82 12.61
CA VAL A 61 16.13 -5.07 12.31
C VAL A 61 16.83 -5.54 13.58
N VAL A 62 16.55 -6.78 13.99
CA VAL A 62 17.09 -7.38 15.22
C VAL A 62 18.23 -8.34 14.90
N TYR A 63 18.13 -9.06 13.78
CA TYR A 63 19.13 -10.04 13.35
C TYR A 63 19.14 -10.16 11.83
N GLU A 64 20.33 -10.30 11.25
CA GLU A 64 20.52 -10.61 9.84
C GLU A 64 21.62 -11.65 9.69
N GLU A 65 21.35 -12.71 8.93
CA GLU A 65 22.35 -13.67 8.46
C GLU A 65 22.17 -13.85 6.95
N PRO A 66 22.74 -12.95 6.14
CA PRO A 66 22.51 -12.95 4.70
C PRO A 66 22.94 -14.25 3.99
N SER A 67 23.96 -14.94 4.52
CA SER A 67 24.45 -16.22 4.01
C SER A 67 23.43 -17.34 4.11
N SER A 68 22.56 -17.33 5.13
CA SER A 68 21.48 -18.30 5.32
C SER A 68 20.13 -17.78 4.82
N GLY A 69 20.06 -16.52 4.35
CA GLY A 69 18.83 -15.86 3.91
C GLY A 69 17.87 -15.56 5.07
N LEU A 70 18.37 -15.44 6.29
CA LEU A 70 17.57 -15.31 7.49
C LEU A 70 17.61 -13.88 8.05
N TYR A 71 16.43 -13.30 8.25
CA TYR A 71 16.30 -11.95 8.80
C TYR A 71 15.23 -11.96 9.89
N VAL A 72 15.49 -11.26 10.99
CA VAL A 72 14.52 -11.06 12.06
C VAL A 72 14.30 -9.57 12.23
N VAL A 73 13.03 -9.16 12.10
CA VAL A 73 12.59 -7.78 12.26
C VAL A 73 11.54 -7.69 13.35
N GLN A 74 11.57 -6.61 14.10
CA GLN A 74 10.57 -6.28 15.10
C GLN A 74 9.67 -5.17 14.60
N LEU A 75 8.37 -5.36 14.78
CA LEU A 75 7.34 -4.40 14.43
C LEU A 75 6.51 -4.04 15.64
N ALA A 76 6.34 -2.75 15.88
CA ALA A 76 5.46 -2.24 16.93
C ALA A 76 4.80 -0.94 16.46
N ARG A 77 3.64 -0.63 17.02
CA ARG A 77 3.03 0.69 16.87
C ARG A 77 3.23 1.54 18.13
N THR A 78 3.26 2.85 17.96
CA THR A 78 3.28 3.80 19.09
C THR A 78 1.89 4.07 19.67
N VAL A 79 0.83 3.56 19.02
CA VAL A 79 -0.58 3.78 19.39
C VAL A 79 -1.29 2.44 19.51
N ASN A 80 -2.07 2.26 20.59
CA ASN A 80 -2.75 1.00 20.91
C ASN A 80 -4.04 0.83 20.08
N GLU A 81 -3.85 0.64 18.78
CA GLU A 81 -4.90 0.35 17.82
C GLU A 81 -4.42 -0.81 16.93
N ASN A 82 -5.32 -1.73 16.63
CA ASN A 82 -5.02 -2.83 15.72
C ASN A 82 -5.01 -2.32 14.27
N VAL A 83 -3.93 -2.58 13.55
CA VAL A 83 -3.84 -2.33 12.10
C VAL A 83 -3.40 -3.60 11.40
N LEU A 84 -4.11 -3.95 10.33
CA LEU A 84 -3.72 -5.01 9.41
C LEU A 84 -2.61 -4.52 8.49
N LEU A 85 -1.46 -5.18 8.54
CA LEU A 85 -0.28 -4.90 7.73
C LEU A 85 -0.03 -6.05 6.77
N PHE A 86 0.51 -5.71 5.61
CA PHE A 86 0.93 -6.64 4.57
C PHE A 86 2.43 -6.49 4.35
N VAL A 87 3.16 -7.59 4.40
CA VAL A 87 4.61 -7.65 4.33
C VAL A 87 5.00 -8.36 3.04
N THR A 88 5.85 -7.72 2.25
CA THR A 88 6.49 -8.33 1.08
C THR A 88 7.98 -8.04 1.03
N LEU A 89 8.73 -8.94 0.43
CA LEU A 89 10.16 -8.79 0.19
C LEU A 89 10.43 -8.75 -1.31
N ILE A 90 11.29 -7.82 -1.73
CA ILE A 90 11.63 -7.60 -3.14
C ILE A 90 13.15 -7.49 -3.26
N ALA A 91 13.74 -8.17 -4.23
CA ALA A 91 15.15 -8.01 -4.55
C ALA A 91 15.35 -6.81 -5.48
N ASP A 92 16.26 -5.92 -5.09
CA ASP A 92 16.82 -4.91 -5.97
C ASP A 92 17.98 -5.53 -6.76
N THR A 93 17.84 -5.63 -8.07
CA THR A 93 18.83 -6.23 -8.97
C THR A 93 19.34 -5.19 -9.96
N VAL A 94 20.42 -5.51 -10.67
CA VAL A 94 20.99 -4.61 -11.69
C VAL A 94 19.96 -4.18 -12.75
N ASP A 95 19.03 -5.07 -13.10
CA ASP A 95 18.04 -4.88 -14.16
C ASP A 95 16.70 -4.34 -13.66
N GLY A 96 16.58 -4.05 -12.36
CA GLY A 96 15.35 -3.60 -11.71
C GLY A 96 14.93 -4.50 -10.55
N TYR A 97 13.63 -4.49 -10.22
CA TYR A 97 13.11 -5.28 -9.11
C TYR A 97 12.74 -6.68 -9.54
N SER A 98 13.04 -7.66 -8.68
CA SER A 98 12.71 -9.06 -8.88
C SER A 98 11.98 -9.63 -7.66
N ALA A 99 11.01 -10.50 -7.92
CA ALA A 99 10.31 -11.23 -6.87
C ALA A 99 11.23 -12.34 -6.35
N VAL A 100 11.29 -12.50 -5.02
CA VAL A 100 12.06 -13.56 -4.37
C VAL A 100 11.13 -14.51 -3.62
N PRO A 101 11.42 -15.82 -3.56
CA PRO A 101 10.68 -16.73 -2.72
C PRO A 101 11.09 -16.54 -1.25
N PHE A 102 10.14 -16.13 -0.42
CA PHE A 102 10.34 -15.94 1.02
C PHE A 102 9.13 -16.41 1.83
N SER A 103 9.36 -16.65 3.11
CA SER A 103 8.34 -16.91 4.11
C SER A 103 8.47 -15.95 5.28
N VAL A 104 7.34 -15.50 5.81
CA VAL A 104 7.27 -14.68 7.03
C VAL A 104 6.60 -15.49 8.10
N SER A 105 7.20 -15.52 9.28
CA SER A 105 6.73 -16.30 10.41
C SER A 105 6.83 -15.52 11.71
N ILE A 106 5.95 -15.83 12.65
CA ILE A 106 5.95 -15.30 14.01
C ILE A 106 6.30 -16.43 14.99
N PRO A 107 6.92 -16.11 16.14
CA PRO A 107 7.23 -17.14 17.13
C PRO A 107 5.93 -17.65 17.76
N SER A 108 5.79 -18.97 17.92
CA SER A 108 4.67 -19.59 18.64
C SER A 108 4.89 -19.64 20.16
N SER A 109 6.08 -19.26 20.63
CA SER A 109 6.52 -19.29 22.01
C SER A 109 7.32 -18.00 22.33
N PRO A 110 7.36 -17.52 23.59
CA PRO A 110 8.19 -16.37 23.98
C PRO A 110 9.69 -16.55 23.68
N VAL A 111 10.13 -17.81 23.61
CA VAL A 111 11.49 -18.18 23.21
C VAL A 111 11.35 -19.10 22.00
N ALA A 112 12.00 -18.72 20.90
CA ALA A 112 12.04 -19.51 19.67
C ALA A 112 13.47 -19.56 19.14
N SER A 113 13.93 -20.75 18.74
CA SER A 113 15.23 -20.88 18.08
C SER A 113 15.17 -20.24 16.69
N ILE A 114 16.04 -19.27 16.43
CA ILE A 114 16.09 -18.53 15.15
C ILE A 114 16.36 -19.47 13.96
N ASN A 115 17.23 -20.47 14.16
CA ASN A 115 17.69 -21.38 13.11
C ASN A 115 16.79 -22.62 12.92
N SER A 116 15.94 -22.95 13.90
CA SER A 116 14.99 -24.06 13.75
C SER A 116 13.72 -23.59 13.06
N ASN A 117 13.11 -24.45 12.24
CA ASN A 117 11.76 -24.18 11.74
C ASN A 117 10.69 -24.46 12.80
N ASP A 118 11.02 -25.25 13.82
CA ASP A 118 10.13 -25.53 14.95
C ASP A 118 9.88 -24.24 15.73
N GLU A 119 8.70 -24.10 16.33
CA GLU A 119 8.31 -22.92 17.13
C GLU A 119 8.04 -21.63 16.32
N TRP A 120 7.92 -21.75 15.00
CA TRP A 120 7.56 -20.64 14.12
C TRP A 120 6.30 -20.94 13.35
N TYR A 121 5.31 -20.07 13.51
CA TYR A 121 4.07 -20.11 12.74
C TYR A 121 4.21 -19.25 11.48
N VAL A 122 4.14 -19.88 10.31
CA VAL A 122 4.15 -19.16 9.02
C VAL A 122 2.85 -18.37 8.89
N LEU A 123 2.98 -17.08 8.62
CA LEU A 123 1.84 -16.20 8.44
C LEU A 123 1.05 -16.59 7.18
N PRO A 124 -0.27 -16.35 7.18
CA PRO A 124 -1.05 -16.49 5.96
C PRO A 124 -0.65 -15.43 4.93
N SER A 125 -0.79 -15.78 3.65
CA SER A 125 -0.39 -14.92 2.53
C SER A 125 -1.46 -14.83 1.45
N ILE A 126 -1.43 -13.74 0.70
CA ILE A 126 -2.19 -13.55 -0.54
C ILE A 126 -1.23 -13.23 -1.68
N VAL A 127 -1.64 -13.51 -2.92
CA VAL A 127 -0.89 -13.12 -4.12
C VAL A 127 -1.61 -11.94 -4.76
N SER A 128 -0.88 -10.86 -5.01
CA SER A 128 -1.39 -9.64 -5.62
C SER A 128 -0.67 -9.38 -6.95
N GLN A 129 -1.38 -8.74 -7.88
CA GLN A 129 -0.75 -8.20 -9.09
C GLN A 129 0.08 -6.96 -8.72
N PRO A 130 1.23 -6.73 -9.37
CA PRO A 130 2.14 -5.63 -9.03
C PRO A 130 1.53 -4.24 -9.31
N GLU A 131 0.50 -4.13 -10.15
CA GLU A 131 -0.25 -2.88 -10.40
C GLU A 131 -1.06 -2.44 -9.17
N GLN A 132 -1.41 -3.37 -8.28
CA GLN A 132 -2.20 -3.10 -7.08
C GLN A 132 -1.34 -2.69 -5.90
N VAL A 133 -0.02 -2.87 -5.98
CA VAL A 133 0.93 -2.50 -4.91
C VAL A 133 1.53 -1.14 -5.26
N MET A 134 1.16 -0.12 -4.51
CA MET A 134 1.62 1.25 -4.63
C MET A 134 2.77 1.49 -3.64
N TYR A 135 3.90 2.00 -4.11
CA TYR A 135 5.06 2.30 -3.26
C TYR A 135 5.65 3.66 -3.60
N ILE A 136 6.39 4.23 -2.64
CA ILE A 136 7.28 5.38 -2.88
C ILE A 136 8.66 4.79 -3.09
N ASP A 137 9.29 5.10 -4.22
CA ASP A 137 10.60 4.56 -4.53
C ASP A 137 11.65 5.13 -3.57
N PRO A 138 12.33 4.30 -2.75
CA PRO A 138 13.34 4.79 -1.82
C PRO A 138 14.55 5.43 -2.52
N GLY A 139 14.76 5.15 -3.81
CA GLY A 139 15.83 5.75 -4.62
C GLY A 139 15.47 7.08 -5.29
N GLU A 140 14.19 7.47 -5.32
CA GLU A 140 13.76 8.72 -5.95
C GLU A 140 13.67 9.88 -4.95
N THR A 141 13.92 11.09 -5.43
CA THR A 141 13.82 12.32 -4.64
C THR A 141 12.39 12.83 -4.50
N VAL A 142 11.44 12.25 -5.24
CA VAL A 142 10.04 12.68 -5.26
C VAL A 142 9.19 11.69 -4.45
N ALA A 143 8.55 12.20 -3.39
CA ALA A 143 7.64 11.42 -2.55
C ALA A 143 6.27 11.21 -3.23
N ARG A 144 6.22 10.38 -4.28
CA ARG A 144 4.99 10.03 -4.98
C ARG A 144 4.78 8.52 -5.00
N TYR A 145 3.55 8.10 -4.74
CA TYR A 145 3.14 6.72 -4.95
C TYR A 145 3.10 6.36 -6.44
N ILE A 146 3.86 5.33 -6.80
CA ILE A 146 3.89 4.70 -8.13
C ILE A 146 3.54 3.22 -7.98
N PRO A 147 2.93 2.59 -9.00
CA PRO A 147 2.65 1.17 -8.95
C PRO A 147 3.94 0.36 -9.09
N LEU A 148 4.02 -0.75 -8.36
CA LEU A 148 5.18 -1.64 -8.36
C LEU A 148 5.42 -2.27 -9.73
N SER A 149 4.38 -2.36 -10.57
CA SER A 149 4.45 -2.78 -11.97
C SER A 149 5.42 -1.98 -12.85
N VAL A 150 5.80 -0.77 -12.42
CA VAL A 150 6.84 0.04 -13.10
C VAL A 150 8.20 -0.65 -13.06
N LYS A 151 8.55 -1.32 -11.96
CA LYS A 151 9.86 -1.97 -11.77
C LYS A 151 9.79 -3.49 -11.71
N LEU A 152 8.65 -4.06 -11.34
CA LEU A 152 8.47 -5.50 -11.15
C LEU A 152 7.24 -5.97 -11.93
N LYS A 153 7.44 -6.85 -12.90
CA LYS A 153 6.35 -7.38 -13.74
C LYS A 153 5.69 -8.65 -13.19
N SER A 154 6.27 -9.23 -12.15
CA SER A 154 5.80 -10.50 -11.58
C SER A 154 4.81 -10.27 -10.43
N PRO A 155 3.86 -11.20 -10.21
CA PRO A 155 3.01 -11.18 -9.02
C PRO A 155 3.81 -11.19 -7.72
N VAL A 156 3.22 -10.63 -6.67
CA VAL A 156 3.87 -10.42 -5.37
C VAL A 156 3.11 -11.17 -4.29
N VAL A 157 3.85 -11.85 -3.42
CA VAL A 157 3.29 -12.51 -2.24
C VAL A 157 3.27 -11.52 -1.07
N LEU A 158 2.10 -11.31 -0.49
CA LEU A 158 1.91 -10.42 0.65
C LEU A 158 1.48 -11.27 1.87
N TYR A 159 2.34 -11.34 2.88
CA TYR A 159 2.02 -11.97 4.17
C TYR A 159 1.30 -10.96 5.05
N TYR A 160 0.21 -11.35 5.68
CA TYR A 160 -0.57 -10.40 6.49
C TYR A 160 -0.55 -10.73 7.97
N LEU A 161 -0.50 -9.68 8.79
CA LEU A 161 -0.58 -9.75 10.25
C LEU A 161 -1.24 -8.49 10.82
N THR A 162 -1.82 -8.63 12.00
CA THR A 162 -2.34 -7.48 12.76
C THR A 162 -1.32 -7.06 13.80
N VAL A 163 -0.98 -5.77 13.84
CA VAL A 163 -0.01 -5.20 14.78
C VAL A 163 -0.64 -4.07 15.60
N ASN A 164 -0.27 -3.98 16.87
CA ASN A 164 -0.65 -2.92 17.80
C ASN A 164 0.59 -2.42 18.58
N THR A 165 0.42 -1.92 19.81
CA THR A 165 1.55 -1.47 20.64
C THR A 165 2.47 -2.56 21.12
N THR A 166 2.02 -3.81 21.11
CA THR A 166 2.84 -4.95 21.53
C THR A 166 3.82 -5.27 20.41
N PRO A 167 5.14 -5.25 20.67
CA PRO A 167 6.11 -5.58 19.64
C PRO A 167 5.98 -7.03 19.19
N VAL A 168 5.89 -7.23 17.88
CA VAL A 168 5.83 -8.54 17.22
C VAL A 168 7.14 -8.79 16.51
N MET A 169 7.75 -9.94 16.76
CA MET A 169 8.91 -10.41 16.00
C MET A 169 8.45 -11.16 14.75
N LEU A 170 9.00 -10.77 13.61
CA LEU A 170 8.86 -11.48 12.34
C LEU A 170 10.20 -12.09 11.96
N ARG A 171 10.20 -13.38 11.70
CA ARG A 171 11.29 -14.06 11.00
C ARG A 171 10.96 -14.18 9.53
N ILE A 172 11.84 -13.64 8.71
CA ILE A 172 11.80 -13.68 7.26
C ILE A 172 12.90 -14.64 6.81
N LYS A 173 12.49 -15.71 6.11
CA LYS A 173 13.42 -16.70 5.55
C LYS A 173 13.30 -16.69 4.04
N VAL A 174 14.40 -16.38 3.37
CA VAL A 174 14.51 -16.26 1.92
C VAL A 174 15.17 -17.53 1.38
N SER A 175 14.48 -18.22 0.47
CA SER A 175 14.93 -19.53 -0.02
C SER A 175 15.94 -19.43 -1.15
N ASN A 176 15.90 -18.35 -1.93
CA ASN A 176 16.79 -18.14 -3.06
C ASN A 176 16.95 -16.64 -3.32
N ILE A 177 18.18 -16.14 -3.29
CA ILE A 177 18.53 -14.75 -3.60
C ILE A 177 19.25 -14.76 -4.95
N PRO A 178 18.75 -14.03 -5.97
CA PRO A 178 19.44 -13.89 -7.25
C PRO A 178 20.87 -13.37 -7.06
N SER A 179 21.85 -13.91 -7.79
CA SER A 179 23.27 -13.52 -7.65
C SER A 179 23.54 -12.05 -8.02
N ASN A 180 22.69 -11.44 -8.83
CA ASN A 180 22.77 -10.02 -9.22
C ASN A 180 22.02 -9.08 -8.25
N THR A 181 21.63 -9.56 -7.06
CA THR A 181 20.93 -8.77 -6.05
C THR A 181 21.88 -7.80 -5.36
N ARG A 182 21.56 -6.51 -5.40
CA ARG A 182 22.25 -5.43 -4.68
C ARG A 182 21.72 -5.22 -3.27
N GLY A 183 20.45 -5.54 -3.04
CA GLY A 183 19.78 -5.36 -1.76
C GLY A 183 18.42 -6.06 -1.71
N LEU A 184 17.93 -6.34 -0.51
CA LEU A 184 16.58 -6.87 -0.29
C LEU A 184 15.73 -5.80 0.39
N TRP A 185 14.69 -5.32 -0.29
CA TRP A 185 13.76 -4.36 0.26
C TRP A 185 12.57 -5.06 0.91
N LEU A 186 12.43 -4.88 2.21
CA LEU A 186 11.22 -5.22 2.96
C LEU A 186 10.22 -4.08 2.83
N PHE A 187 9.08 -4.36 2.20
CA PHE A 187 7.97 -3.43 2.05
C PHE A 187 6.85 -3.81 3.01
N ILE A 188 6.38 -2.83 3.77
CA ILE A 188 5.21 -2.98 4.64
C ILE A 188 4.12 -2.06 4.13
N ALA A 189 2.95 -2.63 3.88
CA ALA A 189 1.82 -1.94 3.29
C ALA A 189 0.55 -2.06 4.13
N VAL A 190 -0.37 -1.14 3.88
CA VAL A 190 -1.77 -1.21 4.33
C VAL A 190 -2.68 -1.33 3.12
N GLN A 191 -3.77 -2.09 3.26
CA GLN A 191 -4.77 -2.17 2.20
C GLN A 191 -5.75 -1.00 2.31
N VAL A 192 -5.96 -0.29 1.21
CA VAL A 192 -7.02 0.72 1.07
C VAL A 192 -7.81 0.38 -0.18
N SER A 193 -9.08 0.03 -0.02
CA SER A 193 -9.91 -0.52 -1.11
C SER A 193 -9.29 -1.79 -1.72
N ASP A 194 -8.95 -1.74 -3.00
CA ASP A 194 -8.42 -2.82 -3.84
C ASP A 194 -6.89 -2.77 -3.99
N ARG A 195 -6.22 -1.82 -3.32
CA ARG A 195 -4.79 -1.56 -3.48
C ARG A 195 -4.04 -1.62 -2.16
N PHE A 196 -2.77 -1.98 -2.23
CA PHE A 196 -1.84 -2.00 -1.11
C PHE A 196 -0.93 -0.79 -1.20
N TYR A 197 -0.89 0.04 -0.17
CA TYR A 197 -0.02 1.21 -0.11
C TYR A 197 1.12 0.95 0.86
N VAL A 198 2.35 0.94 0.36
CA VAL A 198 3.56 0.79 1.18
C VAL A 198 3.71 2.02 2.07
N VAL A 199 3.77 1.79 3.37
CA VAL A 199 3.87 2.82 4.42
C VAL A 199 5.28 2.93 4.99
N THR A 200 6.06 1.85 4.92
CA THR A 200 7.47 1.86 5.31
C THR A 200 8.25 0.82 4.52
N THR A 201 9.53 1.11 4.31
CA THR A 201 10.47 0.22 3.64
C THR A 201 11.72 0.08 4.49
N GLN A 202 12.36 -1.08 4.44
CA GLN A 202 13.63 -1.34 5.10
C GLN A 202 14.54 -2.10 4.15
N LEU A 203 15.77 -1.63 4.02
CA LEU A 203 16.81 -2.37 3.31
C LEU A 203 17.39 -3.41 4.26
N LEU A 204 17.40 -4.67 3.81
CA LEU A 204 18.05 -5.79 4.49
C LEU A 204 19.37 -6.10 3.79
N GLY A 205 20.37 -6.50 4.57
CA GLY A 205 21.68 -6.86 4.06
C GLY A 205 21.63 -8.04 3.08
N VAL A 206 22.56 -8.07 2.12
CA VAL A 206 22.74 -9.21 1.20
C VAL A 206 24.22 -9.56 1.17
N THR A 207 24.56 -10.84 1.15
CA THR A 207 25.94 -11.28 0.93
C THR A 207 26.34 -10.89 -0.48
N ALA A 208 27.27 -9.95 -0.61
CA ALA A 208 27.89 -9.63 -1.90
C ALA A 208 28.62 -10.89 -2.40
N SER A 209 28.16 -11.48 -3.50
CA SER A 209 28.97 -12.46 -4.20
C SER A 209 30.13 -11.71 -4.86
N SER A 210 31.31 -11.83 -4.26
CA SER A 210 32.60 -11.44 -4.86
C SER A 210 32.94 -12.33 -6.05
#